data_AF-A0A2N2KU56-F1
#
_entry.id   AF-A0A2N2KU56-F1
#
_cell.length_a   1.000
_cell.length_b   1.000
_cell.length_c   1.000
_cell.angle_alpha   90.00
_cell.angle_beta   90.00
_cell.angle_gamma   90.00
#
_symmetry.space_group_name_H-M   'P 1'
#
loop_
_entity.id
_entity.type
_entity.pdbx_description
1 polymer ?
#
loop_
_entity_poly.entity_id
_entity_poly.type
_entity_poly.pdbx_seq_one_letter_code
_entity_poly.pdbx_strand_id
1 'polypeptide(L)'
;IALLLIAGIIITGFIIEALRIHATKNLVTGYATWETWSFVGWTLANAFSGMDIEAAKTWHKIFWWTHTVIALGFIAYIPYSRLLHIITVPANHFLMSLKPTGYVEPIRDFETAESFGVSKLEEFTWKQIFDADACTRCGRCQDGCPAYLSGKHLSPKKLVQDIKTHWLEKAPAAVKAQAAACAAEGSEGAVEATESEGAAAEKALLGDVVSMHELWDCTNCMYCVENCSASIEHVQKIIDMRRYKVLTEADFAPELQLTCRNMENNSNPWGIGAHLRADWAKELGIQTLAENPDVEYLFYVGCSGSFDDRGKKVSVAFARILQAAGVSFGILGNEEGCCGDSAMRSGNEYLFQSLAQANIAVMNGYGVKKIITICPHGYNALKKDYPNFEGVYEVYHHTEIIAGLLASGKIKLTNSVNGVFTYHDSCFLGRYNEVYQQPRQILSAIPGMNLVEMDRNLSKSFCCGAGGARMWMEEDVGERINNMRTKQAMEVNADTVAVACPFCLTMISDGIKDNQMTEKMVSLDVAEIVVKAMGLEETKAAADACAV
;
A
#
# COMPACT_ATOMS: atom_id res chain seq x y z
N ILE A 1 -4.31 -9.05 -34.22
CA ILE A 1 -3.34 -8.26 -35.01
C ILE A 1 -1.92 -8.43 -34.46
N ALA A 2 -1.59 -7.96 -33.26
CA ALA A 2 -0.25 -8.09 -32.66
C ALA A 2 0.37 -9.50 -32.77
N LEU A 3 -0.35 -10.54 -32.33
CA LEU A 3 0.15 -11.93 -32.40
C LEU A 3 0.36 -12.43 -33.84
N LEU A 4 -0.45 -11.97 -34.79
CA LEU A 4 -0.30 -12.32 -36.21
C LEU A 4 0.93 -11.64 -36.81
N LEU A 5 1.21 -10.38 -36.45
CA LEU A 5 2.43 -9.69 -36.87
C LEU A 5 3.67 -10.39 -36.30
N ILE A 6 3.66 -10.75 -35.01
CA ILE A 6 4.76 -11.49 -34.37
C ILE A 6 4.96 -12.84 -35.06
N ALA A 7 3.89 -13.61 -35.27
CA ALA A 7 3.96 -14.88 -35.99
C ALA A 7 4.49 -14.71 -37.42
N GLY A 8 4.03 -13.67 -38.13
CA GLY A 8 4.50 -13.33 -39.46
C GLY A 8 6.00 -13.02 -39.51
N ILE A 9 6.51 -12.23 -38.56
CA ILE A 9 7.94 -11.92 -38.42
C ILE A 9 8.73 -13.21 -38.19
N ILE A 10 8.30 -14.05 -37.24
CA ILE A 10 8.99 -15.30 -36.92
C ILE A 10 9.03 -16.24 -38.13
N ILE A 11 7.89 -16.47 -38.78
CA ILE A 11 7.78 -17.38 -39.93
C ILE A 11 8.62 -16.86 -41.11
N THR A 12 8.44 -15.60 -41.49
CA THR A 12 9.19 -15.02 -42.62
C THR A 12 10.68 -14.97 -42.32
N GLY A 13 11.10 -14.73 -41.08
CA GLY A 13 12.49 -14.76 -40.65
C GLY A 13 13.14 -16.13 -40.87
N PHE A 14 12.46 -17.21 -40.44
CA PHE A 14 12.96 -18.57 -40.68
C PHE A 14 12.95 -18.96 -42.16
N ILE A 15 11.97 -18.50 -42.95
CA ILE A 15 11.96 -18.74 -44.41
C ILE A 15 13.14 -18.04 -45.10
N ILE A 16 13.44 -16.78 -44.72
CA ILE A 16 14.60 -16.04 -45.24
C ILE A 16 15.89 -16.79 -44.92
N GLU A 17 16.05 -17.22 -43.67
CA GLU A 17 17.22 -17.97 -43.21
C GLU A 17 17.36 -19.29 -43.99
N ALA A 18 16.28 -20.04 -44.17
CA ALA A 18 16.28 -21.31 -44.90
C ALA A 18 16.64 -21.13 -46.39
N LEU A 19 16.06 -20.13 -47.04
CA LEU A 19 16.37 -19.80 -48.45
C LEU A 19 17.81 -19.31 -48.61
N ARG A 20 18.35 -18.56 -47.63
CA ARG A 20 19.77 -18.16 -47.60
C ARG A 20 20.66 -19.39 -47.51
N ILE A 21 20.41 -20.29 -46.55
CA ILE A 21 21.18 -21.53 -46.35
C ILE A 21 21.16 -22.37 -47.63
N HIS A 22 19.98 -22.59 -48.21
CA HIS A 22 19.82 -23.33 -49.47
C HIS A 22 20.58 -22.68 -50.64
N ALA A 23 20.48 -21.35 -50.80
CA ALA A 23 21.15 -20.62 -51.87
C ALA A 23 22.67 -20.51 -51.71
N THR A 24 23.21 -20.66 -50.49
CA THR A 24 24.66 -20.66 -50.22
C THR A 24 25.27 -22.06 -50.16
N LYS A 25 24.50 -23.11 -50.44
CA LYS A 25 25.00 -24.48 -50.55
C LYS A 25 26.09 -24.57 -51.62
N ASN A 26 27.29 -24.99 -51.23
CA ASN A 26 28.35 -25.25 -52.18
C ASN A 26 28.11 -26.63 -52.83
N LEU A 27 28.12 -26.68 -54.17
CA LEU A 27 27.88 -27.93 -54.92
C LEU A 27 28.98 -28.98 -54.72
N VAL A 28 30.17 -28.57 -54.28
CA VAL A 28 31.35 -29.43 -54.07
C VAL A 28 31.53 -29.78 -52.59
N THR A 29 31.39 -28.81 -51.69
CA THR A 29 31.65 -29.00 -50.25
C THR A 29 30.40 -29.11 -49.38
N GLY A 30 29.20 -28.98 -49.95
CA GLY A 30 27.93 -29.02 -49.22
C GLY A 30 27.64 -27.72 -48.45
N TYR A 31 26.83 -27.81 -47.40
CA TYR A 31 26.58 -26.68 -46.50
C TYR A 31 27.80 -26.44 -45.59
N ALA A 32 27.99 -25.19 -45.17
CA ALA A 32 28.99 -24.91 -44.13
C ALA A 32 28.62 -25.61 -42.81
N THR A 33 29.63 -26.09 -42.09
CA THR A 33 29.45 -26.95 -40.90
C THR A 33 28.75 -26.25 -39.74
N TRP A 34 28.76 -24.92 -39.68
CA TRP A 34 28.07 -24.16 -38.65
C TRP A 34 26.58 -23.93 -38.93
N GLU A 35 26.10 -24.11 -40.16
CA GLU A 35 24.69 -23.88 -40.50
C GLU A 35 23.76 -24.87 -39.80
N THR A 36 24.26 -26.03 -39.34
CA THR A 36 23.47 -27.00 -38.55
C THR A 36 23.03 -26.47 -37.19
N TRP A 37 23.67 -25.40 -36.68
CA TRP A 37 23.27 -24.75 -35.43
C TRP A 37 22.06 -23.82 -35.60
N SER A 38 21.73 -23.44 -36.84
CA SER A 38 20.45 -22.81 -37.18
C SER A 38 19.35 -23.88 -37.30
N PHE A 39 19.02 -24.56 -36.19
CA PHE A 39 18.21 -25.79 -36.20
C PHE A 39 16.93 -25.70 -37.05
N VAL A 40 16.17 -24.60 -36.92
CA VAL A 40 14.93 -24.38 -37.67
C VAL A 40 15.22 -24.03 -39.12
N GLY A 41 16.07 -23.03 -39.37
CA GLY A 41 16.44 -22.60 -40.72
C GLY A 41 17.08 -23.71 -41.55
N TRP A 42 17.98 -24.51 -40.96
CA TRP A 42 18.64 -25.65 -41.59
C TRP A 42 17.68 -26.79 -41.93
N THR A 43 16.78 -27.12 -40.99
CA THR A 43 15.74 -28.14 -41.24
C THR A 43 14.83 -27.71 -42.38
N LEU A 44 14.41 -26.45 -42.40
CA LEU A 44 13.61 -25.88 -43.48
C LEU A 44 14.38 -25.78 -44.80
N ALA A 45 15.70 -25.51 -44.76
CA ALA A 45 16.53 -25.45 -45.95
C ALA A 45 16.57 -26.79 -46.68
N ASN A 46 16.62 -27.90 -45.93
CA ASN A 46 16.51 -29.25 -46.49
C ASN A 46 15.16 -29.50 -47.17
N ALA A 47 14.07 -28.87 -46.71
CA ALA A 47 12.78 -28.95 -47.38
C ALA A 47 12.76 -28.20 -48.73
N PHE A 48 13.68 -27.25 -48.94
CA PHE A 48 13.86 -26.54 -50.21
C PHE A 48 14.86 -27.20 -51.16
N SER A 49 15.36 -28.41 -50.86
CA SER A 49 16.42 -29.07 -51.63
C SER A 49 16.12 -29.28 -53.12
N GLY A 50 14.83 -29.33 -53.50
CA GLY A 50 14.38 -29.44 -54.90
C GLY A 50 14.20 -28.10 -55.63
N MET A 51 14.41 -26.98 -54.96
CA MET A 51 14.29 -25.64 -55.54
C MET A 51 15.60 -25.24 -56.24
N ASP A 52 15.48 -24.67 -57.45
CA ASP A 52 16.61 -24.08 -58.16
C ASP A 52 17.25 -22.92 -57.38
N ILE A 53 18.57 -22.72 -57.52
CA ILE A 53 19.33 -21.71 -56.76
C ILE A 53 18.90 -20.28 -57.13
N GLU A 54 18.66 -19.99 -58.41
CA GLU A 54 18.22 -18.66 -58.83
C GLU A 54 16.78 -18.38 -58.38
N ALA A 55 15.92 -19.41 -58.38
CA ALA A 55 14.60 -19.33 -57.75
C ALA A 55 14.71 -19.05 -56.25
N ALA A 56 15.60 -19.75 -55.53
CA ALA A 56 15.82 -19.56 -54.10
C ALA A 56 16.33 -18.15 -53.77
N LYS A 57 17.27 -17.61 -54.55
CA LYS A 57 17.73 -16.22 -54.44
C LYS A 57 16.60 -15.21 -54.67
N THR A 58 15.74 -15.47 -55.66
CA THR A 58 14.59 -14.61 -55.97
C THR A 58 13.58 -14.60 -54.83
N TRP A 59 13.18 -15.78 -54.35
CA TRP A 59 12.29 -15.90 -53.20
C TRP A 59 12.91 -15.32 -51.93
N HIS A 60 14.21 -15.49 -51.71
CA HIS A 60 14.91 -14.88 -50.59
C HIS A 60 14.75 -13.35 -50.61
N LYS A 61 14.95 -12.70 -51.76
CA LYS A 61 14.76 -11.23 -51.89
C LYS A 61 13.31 -10.81 -51.63
N ILE A 62 12.33 -11.56 -52.13
CA ILE A 62 10.90 -11.28 -51.91
C ILE A 62 10.58 -11.38 -50.41
N PHE A 63 10.91 -12.52 -49.79
CA PHE A 63 10.65 -12.74 -48.36
C PHE A 63 11.43 -11.75 -47.50
N TRP A 64 12.64 -11.37 -47.87
CA TRP A 64 13.40 -10.34 -47.17
C TRP A 64 12.66 -9.01 -47.12
N TRP A 65 12.16 -8.51 -48.26
CA TRP A 65 11.36 -7.29 -48.28
C TRP A 65 10.04 -7.44 -47.53
N THR A 66 9.36 -8.58 -47.68
CA THR A 66 8.13 -8.87 -46.93
C THR A 66 8.38 -8.84 -45.42
N HIS A 67 9.42 -9.52 -44.93
CA HIS A 67 9.80 -9.52 -43.52
C HIS A 67 10.17 -8.12 -43.05
N THR A 68 10.97 -7.38 -43.82
CA THR A 68 11.35 -6.00 -43.49
C THR A 68 10.12 -5.10 -43.36
N VAL A 69 9.15 -5.17 -44.28
CA VAL A 69 7.91 -4.38 -44.19
C VAL A 69 7.08 -4.80 -42.98
N ILE A 70 6.93 -6.10 -42.70
CA ILE A 70 6.18 -6.57 -41.53
C ILE A 70 6.88 -6.15 -40.23
N ALA A 71 8.21 -6.27 -40.16
CA ALA A 71 9.00 -5.92 -38.98
C ALA A 71 8.99 -4.42 -38.71
N LEU A 72 9.23 -3.58 -39.72
CA LEU A 72 9.15 -2.12 -39.59
C LEU A 72 7.73 -1.66 -39.29
N GLY A 73 6.72 -2.27 -39.93
CA GLY A 73 5.32 -2.02 -39.63
C GLY A 73 4.94 -2.42 -38.20
N PHE A 74 5.49 -3.52 -37.69
CA PHE A 74 5.32 -3.93 -36.30
C PHE A 74 5.96 -2.94 -35.34
N ILE A 75 7.18 -2.48 -35.60
CA ILE A 75 7.84 -1.44 -34.79
C ILE A 75 7.00 -0.17 -34.75
N ALA A 76 6.49 0.29 -35.91
CA ALA A 76 5.61 1.45 -35.99
C ALA A 76 4.25 1.23 -35.29
N TYR A 77 3.79 -0.02 -35.18
CA TYR A 77 2.54 -0.38 -34.49
C TYR A 77 2.68 -0.45 -32.97
N ILE A 78 3.88 -0.70 -32.43
CA ILE A 78 4.10 -0.85 -30.97
C ILE A 78 3.48 0.29 -30.15
N PRO A 79 3.74 1.58 -30.45
CA PRO A 79 3.23 2.71 -29.65
C PRO A 79 1.70 2.79 -29.59
N TYR A 80 1.01 2.26 -30.60
CA TYR A 80 -0.45 2.31 -30.73
C TYR A 80 -1.13 1.02 -30.29
N SER A 81 -0.38 0.11 -29.66
CA SER A 81 -0.86 -1.22 -29.33
C SER A 81 -0.66 -1.54 -27.85
N ARG A 82 -1.23 -2.69 -27.44
CA ARG A 82 -0.99 -3.21 -26.10
C ARG A 82 0.48 -3.59 -25.86
N LEU A 83 1.34 -3.65 -26.88
CA LEU A 83 2.76 -4.03 -26.75
C LEU A 83 3.66 -2.91 -26.23
N LEU A 84 3.14 -1.68 -26.09
CA LEU A 84 3.89 -0.57 -25.49
C LEU A 84 4.44 -0.91 -24.10
N HIS A 85 3.79 -1.83 -23.36
CA HIS A 85 4.25 -2.31 -22.06
C HIS A 85 5.65 -2.94 -22.07
N ILE A 86 6.14 -3.44 -23.22
CA ILE A 86 7.51 -3.96 -23.35
C ILE A 86 8.54 -2.86 -23.03
N ILE A 87 8.17 -1.60 -23.29
CA ILE A 87 9.00 -0.42 -23.02
C ILE A 87 8.60 0.22 -21.69
N THR A 88 7.30 0.49 -21.49
CA THR A 88 6.84 1.29 -20.35
C THR A 88 6.95 0.56 -19.02
N VAL A 89 6.83 -0.78 -18.97
CA VAL A 89 6.96 -1.53 -17.71
C VAL A 89 8.39 -1.55 -17.18
N PRO A 90 9.43 -1.95 -17.97
CA PRO A 90 10.81 -1.86 -17.50
C PRO A 90 11.23 -0.43 -17.14
N ALA A 91 10.80 0.56 -17.93
CA ALA A 91 11.05 1.96 -17.62
C ALA A 91 10.39 2.39 -16.31
N ASN A 92 9.14 1.99 -16.04
CA ASN A 92 8.45 2.35 -14.80
C ASN A 92 9.08 1.67 -13.58
N HIS A 93 9.56 0.44 -13.74
CA HIS A 93 10.32 -0.24 -12.71
C HIS A 93 11.66 0.47 -12.43
N PHE A 94 12.38 0.87 -13.48
CA PHE A 94 13.63 1.64 -13.34
C PHE A 94 13.39 3.00 -12.65
N LEU A 95 12.26 3.64 -12.93
CA LEU A 95 11.87 4.95 -12.39
C LEU A 95 11.05 4.85 -11.10
N MET A 96 11.00 3.68 -10.45
CA MET A 96 10.26 3.52 -9.20
C MET A 96 10.82 4.44 -8.11
N SER A 97 9.93 4.91 -7.22
CA SER A 97 10.36 5.72 -6.09
C SER A 97 11.31 4.94 -5.18
N LEU A 98 12.43 5.57 -4.82
CA LEU A 98 13.35 5.07 -3.79
C LEU A 98 13.00 5.60 -2.39
N LYS A 99 11.92 6.39 -2.28
CA LYS A 99 11.41 6.85 -0.99
C LYS A 99 10.83 5.67 -0.20
N PRO A 100 10.71 5.79 1.13
CA PRO A 100 10.12 4.74 1.94
C PRO A 100 8.76 4.27 1.41
N THR A 101 8.48 2.96 1.50
CA THR A 101 7.19 2.40 1.05
C THR A 101 6.02 3.12 1.72
N GLY A 102 5.07 3.59 0.89
CA GLY A 102 3.88 4.32 1.36
C GLY A 102 4.10 5.82 1.62
N TYR A 103 5.26 6.35 1.24
CA TYR A 103 5.57 7.78 1.34
C TYR A 103 4.53 8.63 0.61
N VAL A 104 4.21 9.77 1.23
CA VAL A 104 3.32 10.79 0.70
C VAL A 104 4.09 12.10 0.71
N GLU A 105 4.13 12.81 -0.41
CA GLU A 105 4.79 14.13 -0.46
C GLU A 105 4.08 15.10 0.49
N PRO A 106 4.77 15.74 1.44
CA PRO A 106 4.16 16.73 2.32
C PRO A 106 3.81 18.01 1.53
N ILE A 107 2.66 18.61 1.84
CA ILE A 107 2.34 19.97 1.37
C ILE A 107 3.24 20.94 2.13
N ARG A 108 4.01 21.75 1.42
CA ARG A 108 5.00 22.68 2.02
C ARG A 108 4.48 24.10 2.16
N ASP A 109 3.55 24.50 1.32
CA ASP A 109 2.98 25.84 1.29
C ASP A 109 1.47 25.75 1.52
N PHE A 110 1.04 26.15 2.72
CA PHE A 110 -0.36 26.31 3.08
C PHE A 110 -0.81 27.79 3.06
N GLU A 111 0.12 28.74 2.89
CA GLU A 111 -0.16 30.16 3.04
C GLU A 111 -0.55 30.80 1.70
N THR A 112 0.06 30.36 0.60
CA THR A 112 -0.13 31.00 -0.72
C THR A 112 -0.84 30.11 -1.75
N ALA A 113 -0.92 28.80 -1.49
CA ALA A 113 -1.60 27.88 -2.38
C ALA A 113 -3.13 28.07 -2.36
N GLU A 114 -3.73 28.20 -3.54
CA GLU A 114 -5.19 28.33 -3.71
C GLU A 114 -5.93 26.97 -3.67
N SER A 115 -5.20 25.88 -3.91
CA SER A 115 -5.74 24.52 -3.89
C SER A 115 -4.68 23.51 -3.43
N PHE A 116 -5.15 22.40 -2.87
CA PHE A 116 -4.31 21.36 -2.28
C PHE A 116 -4.63 20.01 -2.89
N GLY A 117 -3.62 19.19 -3.18
CA GLY A 117 -3.86 17.86 -3.76
C GLY A 117 -4.13 17.91 -5.26
N VAL A 118 -4.94 16.97 -5.75
CA VAL A 118 -5.20 16.76 -7.20
C VAL A 118 -6.69 16.73 -7.50
N SER A 119 -7.14 17.72 -8.26
CA SER A 119 -8.49 17.89 -8.81
C SER A 119 -8.54 17.79 -10.33
N LYS A 120 -7.38 18.00 -10.98
CA LYS A 120 -7.22 18.00 -12.43
C LYS A 120 -6.05 17.11 -12.82
N LEU A 121 -6.07 16.63 -14.05
CA LEU A 121 -5.08 15.69 -14.53
C LEU A 121 -3.66 16.29 -14.57
N GLU A 122 -3.58 17.58 -14.85
CA GLU A 122 -2.36 18.38 -14.97
C GLU A 122 -1.65 18.59 -13.62
N GLU A 123 -2.35 18.34 -12.51
CA GLU A 123 -1.82 18.46 -11.15
C GLU A 123 -1.13 17.16 -10.68
N PHE A 124 -1.34 16.05 -11.38
CA PHE A 124 -0.54 14.84 -11.13
C PHE A 124 0.91 15.08 -11.53
N THR A 125 1.83 14.48 -10.77
CA THR A 125 3.23 14.39 -11.17
C THR A 125 3.39 13.62 -12.49
N TRP A 126 4.45 13.92 -13.24
CA TRP A 126 4.76 13.19 -14.47
C TRP A 126 4.83 11.67 -14.24
N LYS A 127 5.33 11.23 -13.08
CA LYS A 127 5.43 9.82 -12.70
C LYS A 127 4.06 9.19 -12.44
N GLN A 128 3.14 9.91 -11.82
CA GLN A 128 1.77 9.44 -11.61
C GLN A 128 1.02 9.25 -12.94
N ILE A 129 1.25 10.12 -13.94
CA ILE A 129 0.72 9.93 -15.28
C ILE A 129 1.41 8.76 -15.99
N PHE A 130 2.74 8.66 -15.92
CA PHE A 130 3.51 7.59 -16.54
C PHE A 130 3.15 6.18 -16.02
N ASP A 131 2.82 6.07 -14.73
CA ASP A 131 2.26 4.87 -14.11
C ASP A 131 1.02 4.35 -14.84
N ALA A 132 0.14 5.28 -15.26
CA ALA A 132 -1.06 4.93 -16.00
C ALA A 132 -0.71 4.32 -17.37
N ASP A 133 0.34 4.85 -18.01
CA ASP A 133 0.86 4.30 -19.27
C ASP A 133 1.53 2.94 -19.12
N ALA A 134 2.23 2.70 -18.01
CA ALA A 134 2.86 1.43 -17.68
C ALA A 134 1.87 0.29 -17.37
N CYS A 135 0.60 0.62 -17.07
CA CYS A 135 -0.38 -0.37 -16.67
C CYS A 135 -0.69 -1.40 -17.78
N THR A 136 -0.44 -2.67 -17.47
CA THR A 136 -0.66 -3.81 -18.37
C THR A 136 -2.08 -4.36 -18.37
N ARG A 137 -2.97 -3.81 -17.52
CA ARG A 137 -4.36 -4.29 -17.34
C ARG A 137 -4.45 -5.74 -16.84
N CYS A 138 -3.42 -6.26 -16.16
CA CYS A 138 -3.32 -7.67 -15.78
C CYS A 138 -4.30 -8.14 -14.69
N GLY A 139 -4.90 -7.24 -13.90
CA GLY A 139 -5.89 -7.62 -12.87
C GLY A 139 -5.33 -7.83 -11.46
N ARG A 140 -4.02 -8.10 -11.29
CA ARG A 140 -3.44 -8.46 -9.98
C ARG A 140 -3.77 -7.48 -8.85
N CYS A 141 -3.77 -6.17 -9.12
CA CYS A 141 -4.10 -5.15 -8.12
C CYS A 141 -5.59 -5.15 -7.73
N GLN A 142 -6.48 -5.55 -8.65
CA GLN A 142 -7.91 -5.67 -8.44
C GLN A 142 -8.26 -7.00 -7.76
N ASP A 143 -7.67 -8.11 -8.20
CA ASP A 143 -8.06 -9.46 -7.80
C ASP A 143 -7.66 -9.82 -6.36
N GLY A 144 -6.90 -8.97 -5.69
CA GLY A 144 -6.72 -9.03 -4.24
C GLY A 144 -7.04 -7.73 -3.50
N CYS A 145 -7.65 -6.74 -4.18
CA CYS A 145 -8.15 -5.54 -3.52
C CYS A 145 -9.32 -5.91 -2.59
N PRO A 146 -9.22 -5.63 -1.28
CA PRO A 146 -10.29 -5.98 -0.35
C PRO A 146 -11.60 -5.26 -0.63
N ALA A 147 -11.55 -3.98 -1.03
CA ALA A 147 -12.74 -3.22 -1.39
C ALA A 147 -13.44 -3.80 -2.63
N TYR A 148 -12.68 -4.13 -3.68
CA TYR A 148 -13.24 -4.72 -4.90
C TYR A 148 -13.89 -6.08 -4.62
N LEU A 149 -13.18 -6.95 -3.90
CA LEU A 149 -13.64 -8.30 -3.61
C LEU A 149 -14.83 -8.34 -2.66
N SER A 150 -15.02 -7.30 -1.86
CA SER A 150 -16.17 -7.18 -0.98
C SER A 150 -17.37 -6.51 -1.66
N GLY A 151 -17.33 -6.30 -2.98
CA GLY A 151 -18.45 -5.74 -3.75
C GLY A 151 -18.57 -4.21 -3.67
N LYS A 152 -17.55 -3.51 -3.18
CA LYS A 152 -17.49 -2.04 -3.22
C LYS A 152 -17.05 -1.55 -4.60
N HIS A 153 -17.10 -0.24 -4.83
CA HIS A 153 -16.92 0.36 -6.15
C HIS A 153 -15.46 0.33 -6.59
N LEU A 154 -14.51 0.50 -5.67
CA LEU A 154 -13.09 0.61 -5.99
C LEU A 154 -12.53 -0.63 -6.70
N SER A 155 -12.15 -0.45 -7.97
CA SER A 155 -11.15 -1.28 -8.64
C SER A 155 -9.86 -0.47 -8.87
N PRO A 156 -8.72 -0.82 -8.23
CA PRO A 156 -7.45 -0.15 -8.48
C PRO A 156 -7.00 -0.22 -9.95
N LYS A 157 -7.34 -1.32 -10.64
CA LYS A 157 -7.08 -1.46 -12.08
C LYS A 157 -7.89 -0.44 -12.87
N LYS A 158 -9.19 -0.35 -12.60
CA LYS A 158 -10.10 0.57 -13.29
C LYS A 158 -9.67 2.01 -13.06
N LEU A 159 -9.42 2.41 -11.81
CA LEU A 159 -8.94 3.75 -11.45
C LEU A 159 -7.73 4.18 -12.31
N VAL A 160 -6.70 3.33 -12.41
CA VAL A 160 -5.52 3.64 -13.23
C VAL A 160 -5.84 3.70 -14.72
N GLN A 161 -6.75 2.85 -15.21
CA GLN A 161 -7.18 2.85 -16.60
C GLN A 161 -8.05 4.04 -16.98
N ASP A 162 -8.87 4.53 -16.06
CA ASP A 162 -9.73 5.68 -16.29
C ASP A 162 -8.89 6.95 -16.35
N ILE A 163 -7.92 7.10 -15.42
CA ILE A 163 -6.91 8.17 -15.49
C ILE A 163 -6.14 8.11 -16.80
N LYS A 164 -5.68 6.92 -17.23
CA LYS A 164 -5.01 6.75 -18.54
C LYS A 164 -5.90 7.19 -19.70
N THR A 165 -7.16 6.76 -19.67
CA THR A 165 -8.11 7.05 -20.76
C THR A 165 -8.36 8.55 -20.84
N HIS A 166 -8.57 9.21 -19.70
CA HIS A 166 -8.72 10.65 -19.64
C HIS A 166 -7.46 11.40 -20.13
N TRP A 167 -6.27 10.92 -19.77
CA TRP A 167 -5.01 11.43 -20.32
C TRP A 167 -4.92 11.31 -21.84
N LEU A 168 -5.27 10.16 -22.40
CA LEU A 168 -5.22 9.99 -23.86
C LEU A 168 -6.29 10.80 -24.60
N GLU A 169 -7.43 11.10 -23.97
CA GLU A 169 -8.45 12.00 -24.49
C GLU A 169 -7.95 13.47 -24.51
N LYS A 170 -7.25 13.91 -23.46
CA LYS A 170 -6.75 15.29 -23.31
C LYS A 170 -5.41 15.57 -24.03
N ALA A 171 -4.49 14.61 -24.04
CA ALA A 171 -3.11 14.81 -24.51
C ALA A 171 -2.99 15.42 -25.92
N PRO A 172 -3.80 15.04 -26.93
CA PRO A 172 -3.71 15.66 -28.26
C PRO A 172 -4.00 17.16 -28.26
N ALA A 173 -4.92 17.64 -27.41
CA ALA A 173 -5.22 19.05 -27.26
C ALA A 173 -4.08 19.79 -26.53
N ALA A 174 -3.55 19.20 -25.46
CA ALA A 174 -2.41 19.74 -24.72
C ALA A 174 -1.15 19.87 -25.60
N VAL A 175 -0.83 18.85 -26.40
CA VAL A 175 0.31 18.88 -27.34
C VAL A 175 0.11 19.95 -28.42
N LYS A 176 -1.11 20.12 -28.95
CA LYS A 176 -1.41 21.19 -29.90
C LYS A 176 -1.28 22.58 -29.27
N ALA A 177 -1.78 22.75 -28.05
CA ALA A 177 -1.67 24.01 -27.31
C ALA A 177 -0.21 24.35 -26.99
N GLN A 178 0.59 23.38 -26.56
CA GLN A 178 2.02 23.57 -26.29
C GLN A 178 2.81 23.85 -27.57
N ALA A 179 2.53 23.15 -28.67
CA ALA A 179 3.15 23.44 -29.97
C ALA A 179 2.79 24.84 -30.48
N ALA A 180 1.55 25.30 -30.26
CA ALA A 180 1.12 26.65 -30.59
C ALA A 180 1.79 27.71 -29.70
N ALA A 181 1.93 27.45 -28.39
CA ALA A 181 2.62 28.34 -27.46
C ALA A 181 4.12 28.47 -27.80
N CYS A 182 4.82 27.36 -28.09
CA CYS A 182 6.20 27.38 -28.54
C CYS A 182 6.38 28.07 -29.89
N ALA A 183 5.37 28.00 -30.78
CA ALA A 183 5.38 28.75 -32.03
C ALA A 183 5.16 30.26 -31.81
N ALA A 184 4.35 30.64 -30.82
CA ALA A 184 4.09 32.02 -30.45
C ALA A 184 5.26 32.71 -29.72
N GLU A 185 6.05 31.98 -28.92
CA GLU A 185 7.27 32.51 -28.29
C GLU A 185 8.37 32.91 -29.31
N GLY A 186 8.24 32.48 -30.58
CA GLY A 186 9.10 32.89 -31.69
C GLY A 186 8.55 34.01 -32.57
N SER A 187 7.35 34.53 -32.30
CA SER A 187 6.72 35.58 -33.09
C SER A 187 6.11 36.65 -32.19
N GLU A 188 6.65 37.87 -32.22
CA GLU A 188 5.97 39.05 -31.68
C GLU A 188 4.64 39.26 -32.43
N GLY A 189 3.55 38.77 -31.87
CA GLY A 189 2.21 38.93 -32.43
C GLY A 189 1.22 38.03 -31.71
N ALA A 190 0.47 38.61 -30.75
CA ALA A 190 -0.63 37.94 -30.08
C ALA A 190 -1.66 37.46 -31.11
N VAL A 191 -1.87 36.15 -31.18
CA VAL A 191 -3.03 35.57 -31.87
C VAL A 191 -3.99 35.10 -30.77
N GLU A 192 -5.13 35.79 -30.66
CA GLU A 192 -6.23 35.35 -29.80
C GLU A 192 -6.64 33.93 -30.19
N ALA A 193 -6.57 33.03 -29.21
CA ALA A 193 -7.07 31.67 -29.35
C ALA A 193 -8.58 31.74 -29.52
N THR A 194 -9.05 31.42 -30.72
CA THR A 194 -10.46 31.21 -31.00
C THR A 194 -10.91 29.97 -30.23
N GLU A 195 -11.81 30.18 -29.27
CA GLU A 195 -12.52 29.10 -28.58
C GLU A 195 -13.20 28.23 -29.63
N SER A 196 -12.84 26.94 -29.66
CA SER A 196 -13.48 25.99 -30.56
C SER A 196 -14.92 25.76 -30.09
N GLU A 197 -15.87 26.36 -30.80
CA GLU A 197 -17.29 26.03 -30.71
C GLU A 197 -17.48 24.52 -30.96
N GLY A 198 -17.95 23.80 -29.94
CA GLY A 198 -18.31 22.37 -30.03
C GLY A 198 -17.57 21.43 -29.08
N ALA A 199 -16.81 21.92 -28.09
CA ALA A 199 -16.26 21.05 -27.04
C ALA A 199 -17.41 20.50 -26.18
N ALA A 200 -17.57 19.17 -26.17
CA ALA A 200 -18.33 18.49 -25.13
C ALA A 200 -17.81 18.96 -23.76
N ALA A 201 -18.71 19.14 -22.78
CA ALA A 201 -18.33 19.57 -21.43
C ALA A 201 -17.13 18.76 -20.93
N GLU A 202 -16.09 19.47 -20.48
CA GLU A 202 -14.86 18.85 -20.01
C GLU A 202 -15.17 17.96 -18.81
N LYS A 203 -14.84 16.67 -18.90
CA LYS A 203 -15.05 15.72 -17.80
C LYS A 203 -14.18 16.12 -16.61
N ALA A 204 -14.78 16.25 -15.43
CA ALA A 204 -14.04 16.46 -14.20
C ALA A 204 -13.26 15.19 -13.80
N LEU A 205 -12.03 15.33 -13.31
CA LEU A 205 -11.26 14.17 -12.85
C LEU A 205 -11.99 13.45 -11.70
N LEU A 206 -12.54 14.21 -10.76
CA LEU A 206 -13.33 13.71 -9.65
C LEU A 206 -14.82 13.82 -9.97
N GLY A 207 -15.56 12.73 -9.80
CA GLY A 207 -16.96 12.62 -10.21
C GLY A 207 -17.11 11.85 -11.52
N ASP A 208 -16.58 12.38 -12.63
CA ASP A 208 -16.76 11.79 -13.96
C ASP A 208 -15.73 10.71 -14.29
N VAL A 209 -14.43 10.95 -14.05
CA VAL A 209 -13.35 10.00 -14.37
C VAL A 209 -13.10 9.04 -13.21
N VAL A 210 -12.95 9.57 -12.00
CA VAL A 210 -12.83 8.80 -10.76
C VAL A 210 -14.04 9.12 -9.91
N SER A 211 -14.89 8.12 -9.66
CA SER A 211 -16.08 8.35 -8.84
C SER A 211 -15.73 8.59 -7.37
N MET A 212 -16.55 9.37 -6.68
CA MET A 212 -16.37 9.65 -5.25
C MET A 212 -16.41 8.38 -4.38
N HIS A 213 -17.24 7.40 -4.74
CA HIS A 213 -17.28 6.13 -4.04
C HIS A 213 -15.97 5.35 -4.20
N GLU A 214 -15.44 5.24 -5.42
CA GLU A 214 -14.14 4.58 -5.66
C GLU A 214 -13.00 5.25 -4.88
N LEU A 215 -13.01 6.59 -4.80
CA LEU A 215 -12.01 7.35 -4.04
C LEU A 215 -12.05 7.01 -2.55
N TRP A 216 -13.24 6.97 -1.94
CA TRP A 216 -13.41 6.78 -0.51
C TRP A 216 -13.36 5.32 -0.07
N ASP A 217 -13.68 4.35 -0.93
CA ASP A 217 -13.58 2.91 -0.65
C ASP A 217 -12.15 2.41 -0.37
N CYS A 218 -11.13 3.19 -0.75
CA CYS A 218 -9.74 2.81 -0.54
C CYS A 218 -9.34 2.80 0.94
N THR A 219 -8.92 1.63 1.42
CA THR A 219 -8.43 1.45 2.80
C THR A 219 -6.95 1.77 2.97
N ASN A 220 -6.27 2.27 1.94
CA ASN A 220 -4.81 2.51 1.96
C ASN A 220 -4.02 1.26 2.40
N CYS A 221 -4.47 0.06 2.03
CA CYS A 221 -3.85 -1.18 2.48
C CYS A 221 -2.58 -1.57 1.70
N MET A 222 -2.29 -0.91 0.57
CA MET A 222 -1.17 -1.16 -0.36
C MET A 222 -1.12 -2.52 -1.06
N TYR A 223 -2.13 -3.39 -0.97
CA TYR A 223 -2.12 -4.66 -1.72
C TYR A 223 -1.88 -4.43 -3.23
N CYS A 224 -2.54 -3.41 -3.79
CA CYS A 224 -2.47 -3.06 -5.20
C CYS A 224 -1.09 -2.58 -5.67
N VAL A 225 -0.33 -1.92 -4.79
CA VAL A 225 1.03 -1.44 -5.08
C VAL A 225 2.02 -2.59 -4.95
N GLU A 226 1.94 -3.32 -3.84
CA GLU A 226 2.81 -4.47 -3.51
C GLU A 226 2.78 -5.56 -4.59
N ASN A 227 1.60 -5.88 -5.10
CA ASN A 227 1.42 -6.97 -6.06
C ASN A 227 1.37 -6.47 -7.53
N CYS A 228 1.75 -5.22 -7.77
CA CYS A 228 1.80 -4.67 -9.12
C CYS A 228 3.06 -5.14 -9.85
N SER A 229 2.91 -5.89 -10.94
CA SER A 229 4.04 -6.30 -11.79
C SER A 229 4.71 -5.16 -12.56
N ALA A 230 4.16 -3.94 -12.47
CA ALA A 230 4.64 -2.76 -13.17
C ALA A 230 5.02 -1.62 -12.21
N SER A 231 5.12 -1.89 -10.90
CA SER A 231 5.53 -0.90 -9.89
C SER A 231 4.71 0.40 -9.88
N ILE A 232 3.37 0.27 -10.05
CA ILE A 232 2.45 1.42 -10.09
C ILE A 232 2.06 1.87 -8.68
N GLU A 233 2.15 3.16 -8.42
CA GLU A 233 1.83 3.82 -7.15
C GLU A 233 0.35 4.23 -7.13
N HIS A 234 -0.52 3.28 -6.81
CA HIS A 234 -1.98 3.49 -6.83
C HIS A 234 -2.46 4.38 -5.67
N VAL A 235 -1.93 4.15 -4.46
CA VAL A 235 -2.44 4.75 -3.21
C VAL A 235 -2.14 6.24 -3.14
N GLN A 236 -0.97 6.68 -3.59
CA GLN A 236 -0.57 8.08 -3.59
C GLN A 236 -1.54 8.95 -4.37
N LYS A 237 -1.95 8.51 -5.58
CA LYS A 237 -2.95 9.21 -6.40
C LYS A 237 -4.28 9.40 -5.66
N ILE A 238 -4.70 8.39 -4.90
CA ILE A 238 -5.93 8.45 -4.08
C ILE A 238 -5.77 9.45 -2.94
N ILE A 239 -4.63 9.46 -2.24
CA ILE A 239 -4.38 10.42 -1.16
C ILE A 239 -4.36 11.86 -1.70
N ASP A 240 -3.71 12.11 -2.83
CA ASP A 240 -3.66 13.44 -3.44
C ASP A 240 -5.04 13.93 -3.89
N MET A 241 -5.86 13.05 -4.46
CA MET A 241 -7.25 13.37 -4.78
C MET A 241 -8.10 13.63 -3.52
N ARG A 242 -7.87 12.88 -2.44
CA ARG A 242 -8.54 13.12 -1.16
C ARG A 242 -8.12 14.45 -0.52
N ARG A 243 -6.85 14.85 -0.64
CA ARG A 243 -6.37 16.16 -0.16
C ARG A 243 -7.18 17.30 -0.75
N TYR A 244 -7.49 17.25 -2.04
CA TYR A 244 -8.33 18.25 -2.69
C TYR A 244 -9.74 18.29 -2.08
N LYS A 245 -10.39 17.13 -2.00
CA LYS A 245 -11.74 17.04 -1.44
C LYS A 245 -11.81 17.53 0.00
N VAL A 246 -10.79 17.24 0.81
CA VAL A 246 -10.77 17.59 2.24
C VAL A 246 -10.35 19.03 2.49
N LEU A 247 -9.24 19.48 1.90
CA LEU A 247 -8.62 20.77 2.23
C LEU A 247 -9.14 21.92 1.37
N THR A 248 -9.55 21.66 0.13
CA THR A 248 -10.04 22.71 -0.78
C THR A 248 -11.57 22.77 -0.79
N GLU A 249 -12.25 21.63 -0.94
CA GLU A 249 -13.71 21.63 -1.06
C GLU A 249 -14.45 21.38 0.27
N ALA A 250 -13.73 20.92 1.31
CA ALA A 250 -14.33 20.47 2.57
C ALA A 250 -15.47 19.44 2.39
N ASP A 251 -15.40 18.64 1.33
CA ASP A 251 -16.42 17.66 0.94
C ASP A 251 -15.94 16.23 1.21
N PHE A 252 -16.29 15.75 2.41
CA PHE A 252 -16.03 14.40 2.90
C PHE A 252 -17.01 14.04 4.02
N ALA A 253 -17.07 12.75 4.37
CA ALA A 253 -18.09 12.19 5.27
C ALA A 253 -18.22 12.96 6.61
N PRO A 254 -19.45 13.26 7.08
CA PRO A 254 -19.68 13.99 8.33
C PRO A 254 -19.04 13.34 9.57
N GLU A 255 -19.00 12.01 9.63
CA GLU A 255 -18.39 11.22 10.71
C GLU A 255 -16.88 11.46 10.76
N LEU A 256 -16.25 11.55 9.59
CA LEU A 256 -14.84 11.87 9.45
C LEU A 256 -14.56 13.35 9.77
N GLN A 257 -15.45 14.28 9.42
CA GLN A 257 -15.35 15.68 9.84
C GLN A 257 -15.38 15.81 11.37
N LEU A 258 -16.30 15.09 12.04
CA LEU A 258 -16.35 15.05 13.50
C LEU A 258 -15.04 14.49 14.08
N THR A 259 -14.52 13.43 13.48
CA THR A 259 -13.24 12.83 13.88
C THR A 259 -12.08 13.82 13.76
N CYS A 260 -11.99 14.57 12.66
CA CYS A 260 -10.98 15.63 12.48
C CYS A 260 -11.11 16.72 13.55
N ARG A 261 -12.32 17.24 13.81
CA ARG A 261 -12.56 18.22 14.87
C ARG A 261 -12.19 17.71 16.26
N ASN A 262 -12.45 16.43 16.54
CA ASN A 262 -12.04 15.80 17.80
C ASN A 262 -10.51 15.73 17.94
N MET A 263 -9.80 15.40 16.85
CA MET A 263 -8.34 15.41 16.82
C MET A 263 -7.78 16.82 17.00
N GLU A 264 -8.38 17.85 16.40
CA GLU A 264 -8.00 19.26 16.60
C GLU A 264 -8.17 19.69 18.06
N ASN A 265 -9.33 19.42 18.66
CA ASN A 265 -9.67 19.94 19.99
C ASN A 265 -9.10 19.13 21.14
N ASN A 266 -8.98 17.80 20.98
CA ASN A 266 -8.63 16.89 22.06
C ASN A 266 -7.42 15.99 21.74
N SER A 267 -6.79 16.18 20.56
CA SER A 267 -5.67 15.34 20.11
C SER A 267 -6.00 13.83 20.09
N ASN A 268 -7.27 13.46 19.90
CA ASN A 268 -7.69 12.07 19.69
C ASN A 268 -9.00 12.00 18.88
N PRO A 269 -9.25 10.92 18.12
CA PRO A 269 -10.40 10.83 17.25
C PRO A 269 -11.74 10.65 17.98
N TRP A 270 -11.74 10.21 19.24
CA TRP A 270 -12.96 9.95 20.03
C TRP A 270 -13.51 11.19 20.77
N GLY A 271 -12.77 12.30 20.79
CA GLY A 271 -13.19 13.52 21.50
C GLY A 271 -13.14 13.39 23.02
N ILE A 272 -12.42 12.40 23.56
CA ILE A 272 -12.25 12.21 24.99
C ILE A 272 -11.25 13.24 25.52
N GLY A 273 -11.48 13.80 26.71
CA GLY A 273 -10.62 14.85 27.27
C GLY A 273 -9.16 14.42 27.41
N ALA A 274 -8.22 15.23 26.92
CA ALA A 274 -6.79 14.91 26.86
C ALA A 274 -6.16 14.59 28.24
N HIS A 275 -6.71 15.15 29.32
CA HIS A 275 -6.24 14.92 30.70
C HIS A 275 -6.39 13.47 31.18
N LEU A 276 -7.21 12.64 30.51
CA LEU A 276 -7.42 11.23 30.85
C LEU A 276 -6.40 10.30 30.17
N ARG A 277 -5.50 10.84 29.34
CA ARG A 277 -4.63 10.05 28.45
C ARG A 277 -3.72 9.07 29.20
N ALA A 278 -3.25 9.47 30.38
CA ALA A 278 -2.33 8.70 31.22
C ALA A 278 -3.04 7.81 32.26
N ASP A 279 -4.37 7.79 32.31
CA ASP A 279 -5.10 7.12 33.40
C ASP A 279 -4.82 5.62 33.48
N TRP A 280 -4.70 4.95 32.32
CA TRP A 280 -4.39 3.53 32.23
C TRP A 280 -3.03 3.16 32.88
N ALA A 281 -2.11 4.11 32.98
CA ALA A 281 -0.74 3.91 33.43
C ALA A 281 -0.56 4.04 34.96
N LYS A 282 -1.53 4.68 35.63
CA LYS A 282 -1.45 5.03 37.07
C LYS A 282 -1.24 3.81 37.97
N GLU A 283 -2.01 2.75 37.75
CA GLU A 283 -1.93 1.52 38.56
C GLU A 283 -0.62 0.75 38.36
N LEU A 284 0.07 0.98 37.24
CA LEU A 284 1.35 0.34 36.92
C LEU A 284 2.55 1.16 37.40
N GLY A 285 2.35 2.36 37.95
CA GLY A 285 3.42 3.24 38.41
C GLY A 285 4.37 3.68 37.29
N ILE A 286 3.88 3.79 36.06
CA ILE A 286 4.68 4.22 34.91
C ILE A 286 4.88 5.73 34.98
N GLN A 287 6.13 6.17 34.89
CA GLN A 287 6.50 7.58 34.96
C GLN A 287 6.32 8.26 33.59
N THR A 288 5.98 9.54 33.65
CA THR A 288 6.02 10.43 32.49
C THR A 288 7.45 10.95 32.25
N LEU A 289 7.76 11.40 31.03
CA LEU A 289 9.06 12.04 30.74
C LEU A 289 9.25 13.37 31.51
N ALA A 290 8.15 14.03 31.90
CA ALA A 290 8.19 15.19 32.78
C ALA A 290 8.69 14.83 34.19
N GLU A 291 8.36 13.64 34.69
CA GLU A 291 8.81 13.13 35.99
C GLU A 291 10.21 12.52 35.93
N ASN A 292 10.51 11.78 34.84
CA ASN A 292 11.80 11.13 34.62
C ASN A 292 12.13 11.12 33.12
N PRO A 293 12.93 12.09 32.63
CA PRO A 293 13.34 12.14 31.22
C PRO A 293 14.44 11.13 30.89
N ASP A 294 15.16 10.61 31.88
CA ASP A 294 16.33 9.72 31.70
C ASP A 294 15.90 8.25 31.52
N VAL A 295 15.14 7.98 30.45
CA VAL A 295 14.70 6.63 30.07
C VAL A 295 15.30 6.19 28.74
N GLU A 296 15.43 4.87 28.54
CA GLU A 296 15.94 4.35 27.26
C GLU A 296 14.93 4.52 26.12
N TYR A 297 13.66 4.27 26.42
CA TYR A 297 12.58 4.29 25.43
C TYR A 297 11.44 5.23 25.85
N LEU A 298 10.96 6.03 24.90
CA LEU A 298 9.60 6.55 24.96
C LEU A 298 8.63 5.45 24.53
N PHE A 299 7.71 5.04 25.39
CA PHE A 299 6.53 4.30 24.96
C PHE A 299 5.47 5.30 24.45
N TYR A 300 5.41 5.48 23.14
CA TYR A 300 4.37 6.25 22.47
C TYR A 300 3.09 5.43 22.38
N VAL A 301 2.15 5.75 23.26
CA VAL A 301 0.95 4.96 23.53
C VAL A 301 -0.06 5.14 22.39
N GLY A 302 -0.19 6.36 21.90
CA GLY A 302 -1.14 6.75 20.88
C GLY A 302 -2.58 6.72 21.39
N CYS A 303 -3.51 7.14 20.52
CA CYS A 303 -4.90 7.36 20.94
C CYS A 303 -5.62 6.09 21.39
N SER A 304 -5.49 4.98 20.64
CA SER A 304 -6.19 3.74 20.99
C SER A 304 -5.64 3.15 22.29
N GLY A 305 -4.32 3.15 22.48
CA GLY A 305 -3.70 2.65 23.69
C GLY A 305 -4.05 3.45 24.95
N SER A 306 -4.42 4.73 24.79
CA SER A 306 -4.77 5.62 25.90
C SER A 306 -6.26 5.71 26.19
N PHE A 307 -7.12 5.63 25.17
CA PHE A 307 -8.54 5.96 25.31
C PHE A 307 -9.50 4.80 25.01
N ASP A 308 -9.16 3.93 24.05
CA ASP A 308 -10.02 2.79 23.70
C ASP A 308 -9.93 1.69 24.75
N ASP A 309 -11.06 1.10 25.16
CA ASP A 309 -11.10 0.12 26.26
C ASP A 309 -10.34 -1.18 25.93
N ARG A 310 -10.31 -1.61 24.66
CA ARG A 310 -9.49 -2.75 24.26
C ARG A 310 -8.03 -2.35 24.10
N GLY A 311 -7.76 -1.20 23.50
CA GLY A 311 -6.41 -0.65 23.35
C GLY A 311 -5.68 -0.43 24.67
N LYS A 312 -6.37 0.08 25.71
CA LYS A 312 -5.81 0.21 27.07
C LYS A 312 -5.31 -1.12 27.63
N LYS A 313 -6.03 -2.22 27.39
CA LYS A 313 -5.59 -3.57 27.84
C LYS A 313 -4.31 -4.01 27.13
N VAL A 314 -4.13 -3.64 25.86
CA VAL A 314 -2.89 -3.88 25.10
C VAL A 314 -1.74 -3.06 25.69
N SER A 315 -1.96 -1.78 25.99
CA SER A 315 -0.95 -0.91 26.63
C SER A 315 -0.52 -1.45 28.00
N VAL A 316 -1.49 -1.87 28.83
CA VAL A 316 -1.22 -2.51 30.14
C VAL A 316 -0.42 -3.79 29.96
N ALA A 317 -0.82 -4.67 29.03
CA ALA A 317 -0.13 -5.92 28.79
C ALA A 317 1.32 -5.68 28.34
N PHE A 318 1.52 -4.76 27.40
CA PHE A 318 2.85 -4.45 26.91
C PHE A 318 3.75 -3.79 27.98
N ALA A 319 3.21 -2.85 28.75
CA ALA A 319 3.94 -2.24 29.86
C ALA A 319 4.39 -3.28 30.91
N ARG A 320 3.56 -4.28 31.23
CA ARG A 320 3.95 -5.40 32.11
C ARG A 320 5.11 -6.20 31.55
N ILE A 321 5.12 -6.46 30.25
CA ILE A 321 6.24 -7.16 29.59
C ILE A 321 7.52 -6.34 29.73
N LEU A 322 7.47 -5.03 29.49
CA LEU A 322 8.62 -4.15 29.62
C LEU A 322 9.15 -4.09 31.06
N GLN A 323 8.26 -3.95 32.05
CA GLN A 323 8.61 -3.95 33.48
C GLN A 323 9.23 -5.28 33.91
N ALA A 324 8.62 -6.41 33.54
CA ALA A 324 9.15 -7.75 33.85
C ALA A 324 10.52 -8.00 33.20
N ALA A 325 10.77 -7.41 32.03
CA ALA A 325 12.04 -7.48 31.32
C ALA A 325 13.11 -6.48 31.84
N GLY A 326 12.74 -5.59 32.76
CA GLY A 326 13.62 -4.52 33.25
C GLY A 326 14.01 -3.50 32.18
N VAL A 327 13.13 -3.26 31.19
CA VAL A 327 13.36 -2.23 30.17
C VAL A 327 13.07 -0.86 30.77
N SER A 328 13.97 0.11 30.58
CA SER A 328 13.76 1.49 31.01
C SER A 328 12.87 2.24 30.01
N PHE A 329 11.67 2.62 30.42
CA PHE A 329 10.73 3.36 29.57
C PHE A 329 9.89 4.37 30.34
N GLY A 330 9.39 5.38 29.64
CA GLY A 330 8.41 6.35 30.13
C GLY A 330 7.38 6.71 29.06
N ILE A 331 6.37 7.49 29.43
CA ILE A 331 5.32 7.98 28.50
C ILE A 331 5.32 9.51 28.45
N LEU A 332 4.74 10.11 27.42
CA LEU A 332 4.51 11.56 27.39
C LEU A 332 3.30 12.00 28.24
N GLY A 333 2.44 11.05 28.64
CA GLY A 333 1.24 11.36 29.42
C GLY A 333 0.34 12.35 28.69
N ASN A 334 -0.04 13.44 29.35
CA ASN A 334 -0.94 14.45 28.79
C ASN A 334 -0.31 15.30 27.67
N GLU A 335 1.01 15.26 27.51
CA GLU A 335 1.74 15.97 26.45
C GLU A 335 1.76 15.18 25.13
N GLU A 336 1.28 13.93 25.11
CA GLU A 336 1.18 13.13 23.89
C GLU A 336 -0.03 13.55 23.04
N GLY A 337 0.21 13.89 21.78
CA GLY A 337 -0.84 14.11 20.79
C GLY A 337 -1.18 12.86 19.96
N CYS A 338 -2.19 12.97 19.10
CA CYS A 338 -2.46 11.93 18.10
C CYS A 338 -1.31 11.82 17.10
N CYS A 339 -1.00 10.61 16.61
CA CYS A 339 0.05 10.42 15.60
C CYS A 339 -0.29 11.07 14.25
N GLY A 340 -1.58 11.33 14.00
CA GLY A 340 -2.09 12.02 12.81
C GLY A 340 -2.30 11.13 11.57
N ASP A 341 -2.03 9.82 11.62
CA ASP A 341 -2.17 8.94 10.45
C ASP A 341 -3.57 9.01 9.81
N SER A 342 -4.65 8.95 10.60
CA SER A 342 -6.01 9.04 10.05
C SER A 342 -6.29 10.37 9.34
N ALA A 343 -5.74 11.49 9.83
CA ALA A 343 -5.84 12.79 9.16
C ALA A 343 -5.07 12.79 7.83
N MET A 344 -3.83 12.30 7.83
CA MET A 344 -3.02 12.24 6.61
C MET A 344 -3.64 11.34 5.54
N ARG A 345 -4.05 10.11 5.90
CA ARG A 345 -4.59 9.13 4.94
C ARG A 345 -6.01 9.46 4.47
N SER A 346 -6.73 10.33 5.19
CA SER A 346 -7.99 10.89 4.73
C SER A 346 -7.83 12.10 3.82
N GLY A 347 -6.64 12.73 3.78
CA GLY A 347 -6.36 13.93 3.01
C GLY A 347 -6.27 15.23 3.82
N ASN A 348 -6.54 15.21 5.13
CA ASN A 348 -6.35 16.37 6.00
C ASN A 348 -4.86 16.52 6.41
N GLU A 349 -4.03 16.90 5.44
CA GLU A 349 -2.59 17.10 5.63
C GLU A 349 -2.28 18.21 6.65
N TYR A 350 -3.04 19.31 6.65
CA TYR A 350 -2.84 20.43 7.58
C TYR A 350 -2.94 19.98 9.04
N LEU A 351 -3.99 19.22 9.36
CA LEU A 351 -4.17 18.64 10.69
C LEU A 351 -3.07 17.64 11.04
N PHE A 352 -2.67 16.79 10.08
CA PHE A 352 -1.57 15.87 10.28
C PHE A 352 -0.27 16.59 10.65
N GLN A 353 0.12 17.62 9.88
CA GLN A 353 1.35 18.38 10.14
C GLN A 353 1.30 19.09 11.48
N SER A 354 0.16 19.68 11.84
CA SER A 354 -0.02 20.35 13.12
C SER A 354 0.18 19.39 14.30
N LEU A 355 -0.42 18.20 14.24
CA LEU A 355 -0.25 17.15 15.24
C LEU A 355 1.19 16.60 15.28
N ALA A 356 1.79 16.37 14.11
CA ALA A 356 3.15 15.86 14.00
C ALA A 356 4.16 16.84 14.58
N GLN A 357 4.10 18.12 14.21
CA GLN A 357 5.00 19.16 14.70
C GLN A 357 4.87 19.35 16.22
N ALA A 358 3.65 19.33 16.77
CA ALA A 358 3.44 19.41 18.22
C ALA A 358 4.10 18.23 18.95
N ASN A 359 3.89 16.99 18.46
CA ASN A 359 4.52 15.80 19.02
C ASN A 359 6.06 15.87 18.91
N ILE A 360 6.59 16.28 17.76
CA ILE A 360 8.03 16.40 17.51
C ILE A 360 8.66 17.42 18.45
N ALA A 361 8.02 18.58 18.65
CA ALA A 361 8.50 19.61 19.56
C ALA A 361 8.63 19.07 21.00
N VAL A 362 7.63 18.34 21.49
CA VAL A 362 7.65 17.71 22.81
C VAL A 362 8.74 16.64 22.90
N MET A 363 8.78 15.71 21.93
CA MET A 363 9.76 14.61 21.91
C MET A 363 11.20 15.12 21.82
N ASN A 364 11.46 16.13 20.99
CA ASN A 364 12.77 16.77 20.88
C ASN A 364 13.13 17.55 22.15
N GLY A 365 12.16 18.20 22.79
CA GLY A 365 12.34 18.89 24.06
C GLY A 365 12.83 17.95 25.18
N TYR A 366 12.33 16.71 25.20
CA TYR A 366 12.79 15.67 26.13
C TYR A 366 14.02 14.88 25.64
N GLY A 367 14.57 15.20 24.46
CA GLY A 367 15.74 14.50 23.92
C GLY A 367 15.48 13.03 23.55
N VAL A 368 14.24 12.68 23.21
CA VAL A 368 13.82 11.32 22.84
C VAL A 368 14.61 10.83 21.64
N LYS A 369 15.15 9.60 21.74
CA LYS A 369 15.90 8.95 20.65
C LYS A 369 15.23 7.67 20.16
N LYS A 370 14.75 6.84 21.09
CA LYS A 370 14.09 5.58 20.79
C LYS A 370 12.63 5.65 21.18
N ILE A 371 11.75 5.20 20.28
CA ILE A 371 10.31 5.15 20.49
C ILE A 371 9.81 3.72 20.30
N ILE A 372 8.96 3.26 21.20
CA ILE A 372 8.20 2.03 21.04
C ILE A 372 6.72 2.40 20.87
N THR A 373 5.99 1.71 20.00
CA THR A 373 4.54 1.85 19.90
C THR A 373 3.83 0.53 19.64
N ILE A 374 2.59 0.44 20.10
CA ILE A 374 1.72 -0.73 19.90
C ILE A 374 0.89 -0.66 18.61
N CYS A 375 0.85 0.50 17.95
CA CYS A 375 0.00 0.73 16.79
C CYS A 375 0.84 0.85 15.51
N PRO A 376 0.65 -0.03 14.50
CA PRO A 376 1.35 0.07 13.22
C PRO A 376 1.12 1.39 12.46
N HIS A 377 0.00 2.06 12.67
CA HIS A 377 -0.26 3.38 12.08
C HIS A 377 0.65 4.44 12.69
N GLY A 378 0.72 4.51 14.02
CA GLY A 378 1.65 5.38 14.74
C GLY A 378 3.10 5.02 14.43
N TYR A 379 3.42 3.73 14.36
CA TYR A 379 4.74 3.23 13.96
C TYR A 379 5.15 3.77 12.59
N ASN A 380 4.27 3.67 11.58
CA ASN A 380 4.56 4.19 10.26
C ASN A 380 4.71 5.72 10.26
N ALA A 381 3.78 6.44 10.91
CA ALA A 381 3.81 7.89 10.97
C ALA A 381 5.12 8.40 11.59
N LEU A 382 5.46 7.91 12.78
CA LEU A 382 6.68 8.28 13.51
C LEU A 382 7.95 7.89 12.74
N LYS A 383 7.97 6.73 12.09
CA LYS A 383 9.18 6.19 11.44
C LYS A 383 9.44 6.79 10.05
N LYS A 384 8.39 7.11 9.29
CA LYS A 384 8.51 7.44 7.85
C LYS A 384 7.93 8.80 7.48
N ASP A 385 6.91 9.25 8.17
CA ASP A 385 6.21 10.49 7.82
C ASP A 385 6.76 11.69 8.63
N TYR A 386 7.07 11.51 9.93
CA TYR A 386 7.65 12.52 10.81
C TYR A 386 9.05 13.04 10.39
N PRO A 387 9.92 12.23 9.77
CA PRO A 387 11.20 12.73 9.25
C PRO A 387 11.07 13.88 8.24
N ASN A 388 9.91 14.05 7.59
CA ASN A 388 9.66 15.19 6.71
C ASN A 388 9.59 16.55 7.43
N PHE A 389 9.47 16.51 8.77
CA PHE A 389 9.32 17.64 9.69
C PHE A 389 10.36 17.60 10.80
N GLU A 390 11.53 17.00 10.52
CA GLU A 390 12.68 16.93 11.45
C GLU A 390 12.46 16.05 12.69
N GLY A 391 11.38 15.27 12.73
CA GLY A 391 11.14 14.22 13.73
C GLY A 391 11.83 12.92 13.35
N VAL A 392 13.11 12.77 13.69
CA VAL A 392 13.92 11.59 13.36
C VAL A 392 14.21 10.77 14.62
N TYR A 393 13.62 9.58 14.71
CA TYR A 393 13.74 8.69 15.86
C TYR A 393 14.00 7.24 15.43
N GLU A 394 14.57 6.46 16.34
CA GLU A 394 14.64 5.02 16.21
C GLU A 394 13.32 4.41 16.70
N VAL A 395 12.41 4.12 15.77
CA VAL A 395 11.05 3.69 16.09
C VAL A 395 10.92 2.17 15.96
N TYR A 396 10.35 1.56 16.99
CA TYR A 396 10.10 0.12 17.12
C TYR A 396 8.62 -0.17 17.30
N HIS A 397 8.14 -1.21 16.62
CA HIS A 397 6.85 -1.78 16.93
C HIS A 397 6.99 -2.75 18.12
N HIS A 398 5.96 -2.84 18.97
CA HIS A 398 6.01 -3.67 20.17
C HIS A 398 6.37 -5.14 19.88
N THR A 399 5.98 -5.70 18.72
CA THR A 399 6.38 -7.06 18.33
C THR A 399 7.87 -7.21 18.07
N GLU A 400 8.55 -6.16 17.59
CA GLU A 400 10.01 -6.19 17.41
C GLU A 400 10.71 -6.24 18.76
N ILE A 401 10.22 -5.47 19.73
CA ILE A 401 10.73 -5.46 21.10
C ILE A 401 10.51 -6.81 21.78
N ILE A 402 9.28 -7.34 21.75
CA ILE A 402 8.97 -8.64 22.39
C ILE A 402 9.83 -9.77 21.79
N ALA A 403 9.97 -9.82 20.46
CA ALA A 403 10.81 -10.82 19.80
C ALA A 403 12.27 -10.70 20.23
N GLY A 404 12.81 -9.49 20.34
CA GLY A 404 14.16 -9.24 20.85
C GLY A 404 14.34 -9.63 22.33
N LEU A 405 13.35 -9.37 23.18
CA LEU A 405 13.35 -9.77 24.58
C LEU A 405 13.32 -11.29 24.76
N LEU A 406 12.57 -12.00 23.92
CA LEU A 406 12.58 -13.47 23.88
C LEU A 406 13.92 -14.02 23.41
N ALA A 407 14.45 -13.50 22.30
CA ALA A 407 15.71 -13.96 21.73
C ALA A 407 16.91 -13.74 22.68
N SER A 408 16.89 -12.64 23.46
CA SER A 408 17.91 -12.36 24.48
C SER A 408 17.68 -13.09 25.81
N GLY A 409 16.56 -13.81 25.97
CA GLY A 409 16.22 -14.52 27.20
C GLY A 409 15.80 -13.62 28.37
N LYS A 410 15.53 -12.33 28.13
CA LYS A 410 15.05 -11.36 29.15
C LYS A 410 13.63 -11.67 29.61
N ILE A 411 12.81 -12.28 28.76
CA ILE A 411 11.50 -12.81 29.13
C ILE A 411 11.40 -14.29 28.79
N LYS A 412 10.58 -15.02 29.53
CA LYS A 412 10.36 -16.46 29.36
C LYS A 412 8.87 -16.76 29.33
N LEU A 413 8.47 -17.67 28.44
CA LEU A 413 7.09 -18.10 28.25
C LEU A 413 6.94 -19.48 28.91
N THR A 414 6.56 -19.49 30.19
CA THR A 414 6.51 -20.71 31.00
C THR A 414 5.14 -21.39 30.99
N ASN A 415 4.07 -20.63 30.75
CA ASN A 415 2.71 -21.15 30.76
C ASN A 415 2.29 -21.57 29.36
N SER A 416 1.59 -22.70 29.28
CA SER A 416 0.99 -23.13 28.02
C SER A 416 -0.25 -22.31 27.68
N VAL A 417 -0.35 -21.84 26.43
CA VAL A 417 -1.55 -21.22 25.89
C VAL A 417 -2.09 -22.13 24.79
N ASN A 418 -3.02 -23.01 25.16
CA ASN A 418 -3.56 -24.04 24.27
C ASN A 418 -4.67 -23.48 23.39
N GLY A 419 -4.77 -23.98 22.17
CA GLY A 419 -5.79 -23.62 21.18
C GLY A 419 -5.21 -23.48 19.78
N VAL A 420 -6.09 -23.32 18.80
CA VAL A 420 -5.73 -23.01 17.41
C VAL A 420 -5.68 -21.50 17.24
N PHE A 421 -4.52 -20.98 16.87
CA PHE A 421 -4.28 -19.57 16.65
C PHE A 421 -4.07 -19.33 15.16
N THR A 422 -4.54 -18.19 14.65
CA THR A 422 -4.09 -17.66 13.36
C THR A 422 -3.62 -16.23 13.54
N TYR A 423 -2.66 -15.80 12.72
CA TYR A 423 -2.19 -14.42 12.75
C TYR A 423 -2.81 -13.59 11.61
N HIS A 424 -3.21 -12.35 11.92
CA HIS A 424 -3.60 -11.36 10.92
C HIS A 424 -2.47 -10.36 10.70
N ASP A 425 -1.86 -10.39 9.52
CA ASP A 425 -0.87 -9.40 9.11
C ASP A 425 -1.53 -8.03 8.88
N SER A 426 -1.23 -7.08 9.77
CA SER A 426 -1.61 -5.68 9.62
C SER A 426 -0.95 -5.07 8.38
N CYS A 427 -1.70 -4.27 7.62
CA CYS A 427 -1.20 -3.63 6.40
C CYS A 427 0.01 -2.74 6.68
N PHE A 428 -0.08 -1.89 7.71
CA PHE A 428 0.98 -0.94 8.06
C PHE A 428 2.19 -1.61 8.72
N LEU A 429 2.03 -2.78 9.35
CA LEU A 429 3.16 -3.51 9.91
C LEU A 429 3.87 -4.34 8.83
N GLY A 430 3.07 -5.06 8.03
CA GLY A 430 3.54 -5.91 6.94
C GLY A 430 3.90 -5.14 5.68
N ARG A 431 2.93 -4.78 4.82
CA ARG A 431 3.22 -4.22 3.49
C ARG A 431 3.95 -2.89 3.52
N TYR A 432 3.70 -2.06 4.53
CA TYR A 432 4.43 -0.80 4.65
C TYR A 432 5.83 -1.01 5.23
N ASN A 433 6.00 -1.83 6.28
CA ASN A 433 7.24 -1.85 7.07
C ASN A 433 7.98 -3.19 7.08
N GLU A 434 7.50 -4.19 6.34
CA GLU A 434 8.09 -5.51 6.14
C GLU A 434 8.30 -6.32 7.42
N VAL A 435 7.55 -6.00 8.48
CA VAL A 435 7.56 -6.74 9.75
C VAL A 435 6.53 -7.86 9.70
N TYR A 436 6.99 -9.04 9.27
CA TYR A 436 6.16 -10.25 9.17
C TYR A 436 6.59 -11.37 10.11
N GLN A 437 7.89 -11.47 10.39
CA GLN A 437 8.45 -12.64 11.05
C GLN A 437 8.36 -12.54 12.58
N GLN A 438 8.53 -11.35 13.14
CA GLN A 438 8.56 -11.09 14.57
C GLN A 438 7.27 -11.55 15.28
N PRO A 439 6.05 -11.21 14.78
CA PRO A 439 4.82 -11.72 15.37
C PRO A 439 4.74 -13.26 15.37
N ARG A 440 5.15 -13.89 14.27
CA ARG A 440 5.14 -15.36 14.12
C ARG A 440 6.15 -16.05 15.03
N GLN A 441 7.34 -15.47 15.18
CA GLN A 441 8.36 -15.96 16.11
C GLN A 441 7.87 -15.94 17.56
N ILE A 442 7.20 -14.85 17.96
CA ILE A 442 6.61 -14.73 19.30
C ILE A 442 5.57 -15.80 19.52
N LEU A 443 4.59 -15.91 18.60
CA LEU A 443 3.47 -16.85 18.73
C LEU A 443 3.97 -18.31 18.74
N SER A 444 4.89 -18.66 17.83
CA SER A 444 5.45 -20.02 17.74
C SER A 444 6.31 -20.42 18.93
N ALA A 445 6.82 -19.45 19.71
CA ALA A 445 7.59 -19.73 20.92
C ALA A 445 6.72 -20.08 22.14
N ILE A 446 5.40 -19.89 22.06
CA ILE A 446 4.49 -20.12 23.18
C ILE A 446 4.19 -21.63 23.31
N PRO A 447 4.44 -22.24 24.48
CA PRO A 447 4.13 -23.66 24.69
C PRO A 447 2.63 -23.95 24.50
N GLY A 448 2.30 -25.07 23.85
CA GLY A 448 0.91 -25.52 23.66
C GLY A 448 0.12 -24.81 22.55
N MET A 449 0.69 -23.76 21.93
CA MET A 449 0.03 -23.05 20.83
C MET A 449 0.11 -23.84 19.52
N ASN A 450 -1.01 -23.95 18.82
CA ASN A 450 -1.06 -24.42 17.44
C ASN A 450 -1.31 -23.24 16.48
N LEU A 451 -0.25 -22.70 15.88
CA LEU A 451 -0.36 -21.59 14.93
C LEU A 451 -0.62 -22.11 13.51
N VAL A 452 -1.73 -21.67 12.90
CA VAL A 452 -2.15 -22.00 11.54
C VAL A 452 -2.27 -20.70 10.73
N GLU A 453 -1.77 -20.68 9.51
CA GLU A 453 -1.89 -19.53 8.62
C GLU A 453 -3.17 -19.59 7.79
N MET A 454 -3.86 -18.45 7.65
CA MET A 454 -4.87 -18.25 6.61
C MET A 454 -4.22 -18.31 5.22
N ASP A 455 -5.00 -18.69 4.18
CA ASP A 455 -4.53 -18.74 2.78
C ASP A 455 -3.88 -17.41 2.32
N ARG A 456 -4.52 -16.30 2.68
CA ARG A 456 -4.00 -14.94 2.44
C ARG A 456 -3.25 -14.43 3.66
N ASN A 457 -1.93 -14.54 3.62
CA ASN A 457 -1.00 -14.08 4.65
C ASN A 457 0.15 -13.25 4.04
N LEU A 458 1.01 -12.70 4.91
CA LEU A 458 2.19 -11.93 4.52
C LEU A 458 1.84 -10.76 3.58
N SER A 459 2.60 -10.56 2.50
CA SER A 459 2.34 -9.51 1.50
C SER A 459 0.99 -9.67 0.79
N LYS A 460 0.40 -10.87 0.83
CA LYS A 460 -0.93 -11.18 0.27
C LYS A 460 -2.07 -11.09 1.27
N SER A 461 -1.81 -10.71 2.53
CA SER A 461 -2.82 -10.61 3.58
C SER A 461 -3.99 -9.72 3.18
N PHE A 462 -5.20 -10.15 3.51
CA PHE A 462 -6.42 -9.41 3.25
C PHE A 462 -6.65 -8.35 4.34
N CYS A 463 -6.98 -7.10 3.95
CA CYS A 463 -7.13 -5.97 4.89
C CYS A 463 -8.24 -6.23 5.92
N CYS A 464 -8.11 -5.64 7.12
CA CYS A 464 -9.18 -5.63 8.12
C CYS A 464 -10.30 -4.63 7.81
N GLY A 465 -10.06 -3.64 6.95
CA GLY A 465 -11.04 -2.64 6.53
C GLY A 465 -10.88 -1.24 7.16
N ALA A 466 -10.11 -1.07 8.24
CA ALA A 466 -10.04 0.19 8.99
C ALA A 466 -9.13 1.29 8.38
N GLY A 467 -8.13 0.91 7.58
CA GLY A 467 -7.13 1.85 7.08
C GLY A 467 -7.70 2.94 6.16
N GLY A 468 -6.90 3.97 5.85
CA GLY A 468 -7.37 5.05 4.96
C GLY A 468 -8.51 5.87 5.55
N ALA A 469 -8.56 5.95 6.89
CA ALA A 469 -9.62 6.55 7.70
C ALA A 469 -11.01 5.88 7.62
N ARG A 470 -11.11 4.67 7.03
CA ARG A 470 -12.36 3.91 6.94
C ARG A 470 -12.92 3.47 8.30
N MET A 471 -12.10 3.42 9.34
CA MET A 471 -12.57 3.19 10.71
C MET A 471 -13.56 4.26 11.21
N TRP A 472 -13.53 5.46 10.60
CA TRP A 472 -14.30 6.63 11.03
C TRP A 472 -15.45 6.97 10.07
N MET A 473 -15.72 6.09 9.12
CA MET A 473 -16.73 6.29 8.09
C MET A 473 -17.62 5.06 8.03
N GLU A 474 -18.91 5.29 7.77
CA GLU A 474 -19.83 4.18 7.60
C GLU A 474 -19.57 3.39 6.31
N GLU A 475 -19.94 2.12 6.33
CA GLU A 475 -19.93 1.24 5.15
C GLU A 475 -21.33 0.71 4.90
N ASP A 476 -21.91 1.08 3.76
CA ASP A 476 -23.28 0.72 3.36
C ASP A 476 -23.33 -0.17 2.11
N VAL A 477 -22.20 -0.30 1.40
CA VAL A 477 -22.11 -1.05 0.13
C VAL A 477 -21.28 -2.32 0.29
N GLY A 478 -21.81 -3.40 -0.29
CA GLY A 478 -21.16 -4.71 -0.33
C GLY A 478 -21.09 -5.39 1.03
N GLU A 479 -20.23 -6.40 1.14
CA GLU A 479 -19.88 -7.01 2.42
C GLU A 479 -18.82 -6.15 3.13
N ARG A 480 -18.90 -6.02 4.46
CA ARG A 480 -17.84 -5.35 5.23
C ARG A 480 -16.55 -6.16 5.13
N ILE A 481 -15.43 -5.48 4.88
CA ILE A 481 -14.12 -6.12 4.64
C ILE A 481 -13.68 -6.98 5.85
N ASN A 482 -13.97 -6.52 7.07
CA ASN A 482 -13.65 -7.26 8.29
C ASN A 482 -14.40 -8.60 8.41
N ASN A 483 -15.65 -8.67 7.92
CA ASN A 483 -16.43 -9.91 7.91
C ASN A 483 -15.79 -10.94 6.97
N MET A 484 -15.42 -10.53 5.76
CA MET A 484 -14.68 -11.41 4.84
C MET A 484 -13.35 -11.88 5.43
N ARG A 485 -12.60 -10.99 6.09
CA ARG A 485 -11.33 -11.40 6.74
C ARG A 485 -11.58 -12.38 7.89
N THR A 486 -12.62 -12.16 8.68
CA THR A 486 -12.96 -13.04 9.80
C THR A 486 -13.38 -14.42 9.30
N LYS A 487 -14.13 -14.51 8.21
CA LYS A 487 -14.48 -15.79 7.56
C LYS A 487 -13.24 -16.58 7.15
N GLN A 488 -12.18 -15.93 6.64
CA GLN A 488 -10.91 -16.60 6.35
C GLN A 488 -10.25 -17.18 7.62
N ALA A 489 -10.36 -16.50 8.76
CA ALA A 489 -9.89 -17.03 10.04
C ALA A 489 -10.73 -18.21 10.53
N MET A 490 -12.04 -18.20 10.24
CA MET A 490 -12.94 -19.32 10.55
C MET A 490 -12.66 -20.55 9.67
N GLU A 491 -12.30 -20.36 8.41
CA GLU A 491 -11.95 -21.46 7.47
C GLU A 491 -10.79 -22.32 7.96
N VAL A 492 -9.86 -21.75 8.74
CA VAL A 492 -8.75 -22.48 9.36
C VAL A 492 -9.07 -22.99 10.77
N ASN A 493 -10.33 -22.89 11.21
CA ASN A 493 -10.82 -23.31 12.53
C ASN A 493 -10.03 -22.69 13.69
N ALA A 494 -9.67 -21.41 13.60
CA ALA A 494 -8.98 -20.73 14.69
C ALA A 494 -9.91 -20.44 15.88
N ASP A 495 -9.43 -20.70 17.10
CA ASP A 495 -10.06 -20.27 18.35
C ASP A 495 -9.66 -18.82 18.68
N THR A 496 -8.50 -18.38 18.22
CA THR A 496 -8.01 -17.02 18.44
C THR A 496 -7.37 -16.43 17.20
N VAL A 497 -7.79 -15.22 16.84
CA VAL A 497 -7.09 -14.39 15.84
C VAL A 497 -6.11 -13.48 16.57
N ALA A 498 -4.82 -13.78 16.46
CA ALA A 498 -3.76 -12.92 16.95
C ALA A 498 -3.59 -11.72 16.02
N VAL A 499 -3.58 -10.52 16.59
CA VAL A 499 -3.36 -9.26 15.87
C VAL A 499 -2.21 -8.49 16.51
N ALA A 500 -1.67 -7.51 15.79
CA ALA A 500 -0.63 -6.62 16.32
C ALA A 500 -0.93 -5.17 15.95
N CYS A 501 -2.22 -4.81 15.94
CA CYS A 501 -2.72 -3.50 15.54
C CYS A 501 -4.07 -3.26 16.22
N PRO A 502 -4.23 -2.16 16.99
CA PRO A 502 -5.48 -1.88 17.68
C PRO A 502 -6.68 -1.73 16.73
N PHE A 503 -6.50 -1.14 15.55
CA PHE A 503 -7.57 -1.06 14.56
C PHE A 503 -7.97 -2.44 14.05
N CYS A 504 -7.00 -3.33 13.80
CA CYS A 504 -7.29 -4.70 13.40
C CYS A 504 -7.98 -5.47 14.53
N LEU A 505 -7.60 -5.23 15.78
CA LEU A 505 -8.24 -5.81 16.96
C LEU A 505 -9.74 -5.47 16.97
N THR A 506 -10.10 -4.20 16.83
CA THR A 506 -11.50 -3.76 16.75
C THR A 506 -12.21 -4.39 15.56
N MET A 507 -11.66 -4.25 14.35
CA MET A 507 -12.32 -4.74 13.13
C MET A 507 -12.57 -6.25 13.15
N ILE A 508 -11.59 -7.05 13.58
CA ILE A 508 -11.76 -8.51 13.69
C ILE A 508 -12.71 -8.87 14.83
N SER A 509 -12.68 -8.16 15.96
CA SER A 509 -13.63 -8.39 17.06
C SER A 509 -15.07 -8.13 16.60
N ASP A 510 -15.30 -7.05 15.87
CA ASP A 510 -16.59 -6.74 15.24
C ASP A 510 -16.98 -7.84 14.24
N GLY A 511 -16.03 -8.31 13.43
CA GLY A 511 -16.30 -9.38 12.48
C GLY A 511 -16.68 -10.71 13.15
N ILE A 512 -16.05 -11.04 14.27
CA ILE A 512 -16.40 -12.21 15.09
C ILE A 512 -17.82 -12.06 15.63
N LYS A 513 -18.19 -10.86 16.11
CA LYS A 513 -19.52 -10.55 16.62
C LYS A 513 -20.58 -10.64 15.52
N ASP A 514 -20.34 -10.03 14.37
CA ASP A 514 -21.24 -10.02 13.22
C ASP A 514 -21.50 -11.45 12.68
N ASN A 515 -20.50 -12.33 12.76
CA ASN A 515 -20.63 -13.76 12.40
C ASN A 515 -21.11 -14.64 13.56
N GLN A 516 -21.53 -14.07 14.70
CA GLN A 516 -22.04 -14.79 15.88
C GLN A 516 -21.07 -15.83 16.45
N MET A 517 -19.77 -15.54 16.41
CA MET A 517 -18.69 -16.45 16.81
C MET A 517 -18.09 -16.13 18.19
N THR A 518 -18.68 -15.21 18.96
CA THR A 518 -18.12 -14.70 20.23
C THR A 518 -17.92 -15.77 21.31
N GLU A 519 -18.63 -16.89 21.25
CA GLU A 519 -18.47 -18.02 22.19
C GLU A 519 -17.33 -18.98 21.81
N LYS A 520 -16.86 -18.91 20.56
CA LYS A 520 -15.90 -19.89 19.99
C LYS A 520 -14.59 -19.25 19.53
N MET A 521 -14.61 -17.97 19.19
CA MET A 521 -13.46 -17.26 18.65
C MET A 521 -13.29 -15.91 19.35
N VAL A 522 -12.04 -15.52 19.60
CA VAL A 522 -11.69 -14.21 20.14
C VAL A 522 -10.55 -13.57 19.34
N SER A 523 -10.49 -12.25 19.34
CA SER A 523 -9.34 -11.50 18.81
C SER A 523 -8.52 -10.95 19.97
N LEU A 524 -7.21 -11.23 19.96
CA LEU A 524 -6.28 -10.80 21.01
C LEU A 524 -5.02 -10.19 20.37
N ASP A 525 -4.50 -9.13 21.00
CA ASP A 525 -3.20 -8.61 20.60
C ASP A 525 -2.07 -9.56 21.04
N VAL A 526 -0.99 -9.62 20.25
CA VAL A 526 0.21 -10.42 20.56
C VAL A 526 0.75 -10.12 21.96
N ALA A 527 0.75 -8.86 22.42
CA ALA A 527 1.19 -8.50 23.76
C ALA A 527 0.31 -9.13 24.86
N GLU A 528 -1.02 -9.17 24.67
CA GLU A 528 -1.93 -9.83 25.62
C GLU A 528 -1.62 -11.31 25.72
N ILE A 529 -1.44 -11.99 24.59
CA ILE A 529 -1.12 -13.43 24.52
C ILE A 529 0.20 -13.72 25.24
N VAL A 530 1.22 -12.88 25.04
CA VAL A 530 2.53 -13.03 25.69
C VAL A 530 2.43 -12.89 27.20
N VAL A 531 1.65 -11.93 27.71
CA VAL A 531 1.40 -11.78 29.15
C VAL A 531 0.77 -13.05 29.74
N LYS A 532 -0.16 -13.70 29.03
CA LYS A 532 -0.73 -15.00 29.46
C LYS A 532 0.34 -16.08 29.56
N ALA A 533 1.17 -16.19 28.53
CA ALA A 533 2.25 -17.17 28.46
C ALA A 533 3.37 -16.91 29.51
N MET A 534 3.54 -15.66 29.94
CA MET A 534 4.44 -15.29 31.05
C MET A 534 3.82 -15.51 32.44
N GLY A 535 2.50 -15.78 32.52
CA GLY A 535 1.79 -15.90 33.80
C GLY A 535 1.60 -14.59 34.55
N LEU A 536 1.53 -13.46 33.82
CA LEU A 536 1.38 -12.11 34.36
C LEU A 536 -0.05 -11.54 34.23
N GLU A 537 -1.05 -12.41 34.01
CA GLU A 537 -2.45 -11.99 34.02
C GLU A 537 -2.88 -11.46 35.40
N GLU A 538 -3.77 -10.47 35.39
CA GLU A 538 -4.44 -10.06 36.61
C GLU A 538 -5.38 -11.17 37.09
N THR A 539 -5.04 -11.83 38.19
CA THR A 539 -6.10 -12.37 39.06
C THR A 539 -6.77 -11.19 39.72
N LYS A 540 -7.83 -10.64 39.11
CA LYS A 540 -8.82 -9.93 39.93
C LYS A 540 -9.37 -10.97 40.90
N ALA A 541 -9.06 -10.81 42.19
CA ALA A 541 -9.84 -11.46 43.23
C ALA A 541 -11.31 -11.17 42.90
N ALA A 542 -12.15 -12.21 42.84
CA ALA A 542 -13.57 -12.02 42.67
C ALA A 542 -13.98 -10.99 43.73
N ALA A 543 -14.48 -9.83 43.28
CA ALA A 543 -15.06 -8.88 44.20
C ALA A 543 -16.17 -9.65 44.91
N ASP A 544 -16.03 -9.85 46.21
CA ASP A 544 -17.09 -10.36 47.06
C ASP A 544 -18.25 -9.38 46.96
N ALA A 545 -19.10 -9.61 45.97
CA ALA A 545 -20.41 -9.03 45.87
C ALA A 545 -21.29 -9.70 46.94
N CYS A 546 -21.06 -9.34 48.21
CA CYS A 546 -22.01 -9.36 49.33
C CYS A 546 -21.29 -9.12 50.68
N ALA A 547 -21.00 -7.86 51.00
CA ALA A 547 -20.98 -7.24 52.34
C ALA A 547 -20.62 -5.77 52.10
N VAL A 548 -21.47 -4.76 52.30
CA VAL A 548 -22.42 -4.45 53.39
C VAL A 548 -23.58 -3.64 52.82
#